data_AF-A0A6V8P009-F1
#
_entry.id   AF-A0A6V8P009-F1
#
_cell.length_a   1.000
_cell.length_b   1.000
_cell.length_c   1.000
_cell.angle_alpha   90.00
_cell.angle_beta   90.00
_cell.angle_gamma   90.00
#
_symmetry.space_group_name_H-M   'P 1'
#
loop_
_entity.id
_entity.type
_entity.pdbx_description
1 polymer ?
#
loop_
_entity_poly.entity_id
_entity_poly.type
_entity_poly.pdbx_seq_one_letter_code
_entity_poly.pdbx_strand_id
1 'polypeptide(L)' 'MKETITPHGGNLINREIAGDEKAHLDQMVKGLQKIRLDSRQISDVEMIAVGAFSPLEGFIGKFI' A
#
# COMPACT_ATOMS: atom_id res chain seq x y z
N MET A 1 4.78 -30.10 -4.49
CA MET A 1 4.85 -28.66 -4.17
C MET A 1 3.98 -28.44 -2.95
N LYS A 2 4.44 -27.69 -1.94
CA LYS A 2 3.66 -27.44 -0.73
C LYS A 2 2.62 -26.36 -1.05
N GLU A 3 1.37 -26.58 -0.71
CA GLU A 3 0.33 -25.55 -0.85
C GLU A 3 0.69 -24.31 -0.03
N THR A 4 0.53 -23.13 -0.63
CA THR A 4 0.71 -21.85 0.05
C THR A 4 -0.47 -21.61 1.00
N ILE A 5 -0.19 -21.09 2.19
CA ILE A 5 -1.25 -20.70 3.13
C ILE A 5 -2.09 -19.54 2.58
N THR A 6 -3.35 -19.47 2.98
CA THR A 6 -4.21 -18.32 2.67
C THR A 6 -3.64 -17.05 3.33
N PRO A 7 -3.69 -15.88 2.65
CA PRO A 7 -3.33 -14.60 3.24
C PRO A 7 -4.10 -14.32 4.53
N HIS A 8 -3.48 -13.59 5.45
CA HIS A 8 -4.16 -13.14 6.67
C HIS A 8 -5.33 -12.22 6.29
N GLY A 9 -6.52 -12.47 6.85
CA GLY A 9 -7.76 -11.78 6.47
C GLY A 9 -8.43 -12.30 5.19
N GLY A 10 -7.91 -13.38 4.59
CA GLY A 10 -8.53 -14.08 3.46
C GLY A 10 -8.09 -13.59 2.07
N ASN A 11 -7.68 -12.33 1.95
CA ASN A 11 -7.23 -11.72 0.69
C ASN A 11 -5.84 -11.08 0.85
N LEU A 12 -4.99 -11.23 -0.17
CA LEU A 12 -3.75 -10.49 -0.26
C LEU A 12 -4.05 -9.09 -0.78
N ILE A 13 -3.76 -8.07 0.01
CA ILE A 13 -3.90 -6.67 -0.41
C ILE A 13 -2.73 -6.32 -1.34
N ASN A 14 -3.00 -5.86 -2.56
CA ASN A 14 -1.97 -5.30 -3.45
C ASN A 14 -2.36 -3.86 -3.81
N ARG A 15 -1.48 -2.90 -3.53
CA ARG A 15 -1.71 -1.47 -3.78
C ARG A 15 -0.77 -0.91 -4.87
N GLU A 16 -0.03 -1.76 -5.57
CA GLU A 16 0.77 -1.36 -6.72
C GLU A 16 -0.15 -1.00 -7.88
N ILE A 17 0.07 0.18 -8.45
CA ILE A 17 -0.70 0.72 -9.58
C ILE A 17 0.07 0.52 -10.89
N ALA A 18 -0.65 0.15 -11.94
CA ALA A 18 -0.08 -0.07 -13.27
C ALA A 18 -1.01 0.49 -14.37
N GLY A 19 -0.48 0.61 -15.58
CA GLY A 19 -1.25 1.05 -16.75
C GLY A 19 -1.82 2.47 -16.61
N ASP A 20 -3.05 2.64 -17.09
CA ASP A 20 -3.71 3.96 -17.20
C ASP A 20 -3.98 4.61 -15.83
N GLU A 21 -4.23 3.81 -14.80
CA GLU A 21 -4.44 4.30 -13.43
C GLU A 21 -3.18 5.01 -12.90
N LYS A 22 -2.00 4.47 -13.19
CA LYS A 22 -0.73 5.10 -12.83
C LYS A 22 -0.57 6.46 -13.50
N ALA A 23 -0.85 6.55 -14.80
CA ALA A 23 -0.72 7.80 -15.54
C ALA A 23 -1.65 8.90 -15.00
N HIS A 24 -2.87 8.52 -14.61
CA HIS A 24 -3.83 9.43 -13.97
C HIS A 24 -3.34 9.90 -12.60
N LEU A 25 -2.91 8.97 -11.74
CA LEU A 25 -2.41 9.27 -10.40
C LEU A 25 -1.14 10.13 -10.44
N ASP A 26 -0.22 9.90 -11.38
CA ASP A 26 0.99 10.70 -11.59
C ASP A 26 0.68 12.18 -11.88
N GLN A 27 -0.47 12.48 -12.51
CA GLN A 27 -0.92 13.86 -12.66
C GLN A 27 -1.52 14.42 -11.37
N MET A 28 -2.37 13.64 -10.70
CA MET A 28 -3.01 14.06 -9.45
C MET A 28 -1.99 14.38 -8.35
N VAL A 29 -0.97 13.54 -8.16
CA VAL A 29 0.01 13.68 -7.05
C VAL A 29 0.83 14.96 -7.12
N LYS A 30 0.93 15.61 -8.30
CA LYS A 30 1.64 16.89 -8.46
C LYS A 30 1.01 18.02 -7.65
N GLY A 31 -0.31 17.96 -7.43
CA GLY A 31 -1.06 18.97 -6.67
C GLY A 31 -1.20 18.66 -5.18
N LEU A 32 -0.71 17.50 -4.71
CA LEU A 32 -0.89 17.07 -3.33
C LEU A 32 0.23 17.56 -2.41
N GLN A 33 -0.11 17.76 -1.14
CA GLN A 33 0.88 18.01 -0.10
C GLN A 33 1.82 16.82 0.02
N LYS A 34 3.13 17.10 0.04
CA LYS A 34 4.17 16.09 0.26
C LYS A 34 4.47 15.97 1.75
N ILE A 35 4.49 14.73 2.24
CA ILE A 35 4.92 14.38 3.59
C ILE A 35 6.25 13.66 3.47
N ARG A 36 7.28 14.13 4.18
CA ARG A 36 8.58 13.45 4.22
C ARG A 36 8.52 12.32 5.23
N LEU A 37 8.89 11.12 4.79
CA LEU A 37 8.96 9.93 5.63
C LEU A 37 10.41 9.64 6.01
N ASP A 38 10.60 9.08 7.21
CA ASP A 38 11.86 8.45 7.60
C ASP A 38 11.99 7.02 7.03
N SER A 39 13.14 6.38 7.26
CA SER A 39 13.40 5.04 6.71
C SER A 39 12.46 3.95 7.24
N ARG A 40 12.00 4.07 8.50
CA ARG A 40 11.06 3.10 9.08
C ARG A 40 9.68 3.27 8.44
N GLN A 41 9.24 4.51 8.30
CA GLN A 41 7.97 4.83 7.68
C GLN A 41 7.93 4.42 6.21
N ILE A 42 9.05 4.53 5.48
CA ILE A 42 9.16 4.02 4.10
C ILE A 42 8.97 2.50 4.08
N SER A 43 9.60 1.76 5.01
CA SER A 43 9.40 0.31 5.13
C SER A 43 7.94 -0.03 5.41
N ASP A 44 7.24 0.76 6.24
CA ASP A 44 5.82 0.54 6.50
C ASP A 44 4.96 0.78 5.24
N VAL A 45 5.27 1.81 4.44
CA VAL A 45 4.59 2.03 3.13
C VAL A 45 4.78 0.82 2.23
N GLU A 46 6.00 0.30 2.11
CA GLU A 46 6.30 -0.85 1.26
C GLU A 46 5.55 -2.10 1.73
N MET A 47 5.57 -2.39 3.03
CA MET A 47 4.90 -3.56 3.60
C MET A 47 3.37 -3.53 3.40
N ILE A 48 2.77 -2.33 3.43
CA ILE A 48 1.36 -2.13 3.06
C ILE A 48 1.16 -2.31 1.56
N ALA A 49 2.03 -1.70 0.74
CA ALA A 49 1.87 -1.70 -0.71
C ALA A 49 1.89 -3.11 -1.32
N VAL A 50 2.81 -3.96 -0.85
CA VAL A 50 3.00 -5.33 -1.35
C VAL A 50 2.13 -6.38 -0.63
N GLY A 51 1.33 -5.96 0.35
CA GLY A 51 0.40 -6.85 1.06
C GLY A 51 0.99 -7.66 2.19
N ALA A 52 2.25 -7.40 2.58
CA ALA A 52 2.88 -8.07 3.71
C ALA A 52 2.15 -7.82 5.03
N PHE A 53 1.41 -6.70 5.13
CA PHE A 53 0.53 -6.36 6.25
C PHE A 53 -0.96 -6.61 6.01
N SER A 54 -1.34 -7.44 5.03
CA SER A 54 -2.74 -7.84 4.84
C SER A 54 -3.34 -8.31 6.18
N PRO A 55 -4.56 -7.86 6.57
CA PRO A 55 -5.57 -7.16 5.76
C PRO A 55 -5.48 -5.63 5.79
N LEU A 56 -4.38 -5.02 6.24
CA LEU A 56 -4.28 -3.56 6.25
C LEU A 56 -4.27 -3.00 4.82
N GLU A 57 -5.13 -2.01 4.57
CA GLU A 57 -5.22 -1.29 3.30
C GLU A 57 -4.54 0.10 3.35
N GLY A 58 -4.01 0.48 4.52
CA GLY A 58 -3.38 1.77 4.77
C GLY A 58 -2.81 1.88 6.19
N PHE A 59 -2.26 3.06 6.52
CA PHE A 59 -1.79 3.35 7.87
C PHE A 59 -2.95 3.33 8.88
N ILE A 60 -2.71 2.74 10.05
CA ILE A 60 -3.68 2.71 11.14
C ILE A 60 -3.76 4.12 11.75
N GLY A 61 -4.97 4.63 11.89
CA GLY A 61 -5.25 5.89 12.58
C GLY A 61 -6.65 5.90 13.18
N LYS A 62 -6.97 6.96 13.95
CA LYS A 62 -8.36 7.30 14.27
C LYS A 62 -8.90 8.13 13.12
N PHE A 63 -9.84 7.60 12.37
CA PHE A 63 -10.75 8.44 11.60
C PHE A 63 -11.63 9.17 12.62
N ILE A 64 -11.48 10.49 12.69
CA ILE A 64 -12.39 11.38 13.42
C ILE A 64 -13.54 11.73 12.49
#